data_AF-A0A452YNQ9-F1
#
_entry.id   AF-A0A452YNQ9-F1
#
_cell.length_a   1.000
_cell.length_b   1.000
_cell.length_c   1.000
_cell.angle_alpha   90.00
_cell.angle_beta   90.00
_cell.angle_gamma   90.00
#
_symmetry.space_group_name_H-M   'P 1'
#
loop_
_entity.id
_entity.type
_entity.pdbx_description
1 polymer ?
#
loop_
_entity_poly.entity_id
_entity_poly.type
_entity_poly.pdbx_seq_one_letter_code
_entity_poly.pdbx_strand_id
1 'polypeptide(L)'
;MAGGSLDLPVVDLASPDLKSAVDAVRKACVESGFFYVTNHGIQDGLLEALFAESKKFFELPLEEKMLLQRNSAHRGYTAPYAEKLDASSEFQGDLKESFYIGAVGDVDMPNDPNQWPPKERFPSWKDTMKLYHAAALAAGKRILSLIALSLDLEAEFFQNIGAVDCSSEVIRLLHYPGEVNESDNGNYGASAHSDYGMITLLATDGTPGLQICREKDRHPQLWEDVRHVDG
;
A
#
# COMPACT_ATOMS: atom_id res chain seq x y z
N MET A 1 19.99 -18.28 -0.22
CA MET A 1 19.55 -18.89 1.06
C MET A 1 18.07 -18.57 1.16
N ALA A 2 17.20 -19.56 1.02
CA ALA A 2 15.76 -19.33 1.13
C ALA A 2 15.47 -18.82 2.55
N GLY A 3 15.00 -17.57 2.66
CA GLY A 3 14.56 -17.02 3.93
C GLY A 3 13.46 -17.90 4.50
N GLY A 4 13.50 -18.20 5.79
CA GLY A 4 12.40 -18.89 6.44
C GLY A 4 11.11 -18.10 6.27
N SER A 5 9.98 -18.79 6.18
CA SER A 5 8.68 -18.12 6.21
C SER A 5 8.53 -17.36 7.51
N LEU A 6 8.26 -16.07 7.43
CA LEU A 6 8.01 -15.24 8.59
C LEU A 6 6.60 -15.51 9.11
N ASP A 7 6.48 -15.78 10.42
CA ASP A 7 5.20 -15.85 11.11
C ASP A 7 4.88 -14.44 11.66
N LEU A 8 4.18 -13.66 10.85
CA LEU A 8 3.81 -12.29 11.20
C LEU A 8 2.57 -12.28 12.09
N PRO A 9 2.50 -11.40 13.11
CA PRO A 9 1.31 -11.26 13.93
C PRO A 9 0.07 -10.92 13.09
N VAL A 10 -1.08 -11.43 13.54
CA VAL A 10 -2.39 -11.06 12.99
C VAL A 10 -3.13 -10.22 14.02
N VAL A 11 -3.59 -9.05 13.62
CA VAL A 11 -4.38 -8.13 14.45
C VAL A 11 -5.83 -8.16 13.97
N ASP A 12 -6.73 -8.63 14.83
CA ASP A 12 -8.18 -8.60 14.59
C ASP A 12 -8.75 -7.25 15.03
N LEU A 13 -9.17 -6.40 14.07
CA LEU A 13 -9.74 -5.08 14.41
C LEU A 13 -11.13 -5.18 15.05
N ALA A 14 -11.84 -6.30 14.89
CA ALA A 14 -13.15 -6.54 15.47
C ALA A 14 -13.09 -7.31 16.80
N SER A 15 -11.89 -7.55 17.34
CA SER A 15 -11.71 -8.23 18.63
C SER A 15 -12.54 -7.54 19.73
N PRO A 16 -13.37 -8.29 20.48
CA PRO A 16 -14.07 -7.74 21.65
C PRO A 16 -13.13 -7.47 22.83
N ASP A 17 -11.92 -8.07 22.82
CA ASP A 17 -10.88 -7.82 23.81
C ASP A 17 -9.91 -6.75 23.28
N LEU A 18 -10.19 -5.50 23.64
CA LEU A 18 -9.39 -4.34 23.27
C LEU A 18 -7.94 -4.45 23.78
N LYS A 19 -7.75 -4.99 24.99
CA LYS A 19 -6.41 -5.09 25.58
C LYS A 19 -5.53 -6.05 24.77
N SER A 20 -6.06 -7.22 24.44
CA SER A 20 -5.34 -8.18 23.59
C SER A 20 -5.00 -7.60 22.21
N ALA A 21 -5.90 -6.82 21.61
CA ALA A 21 -5.64 -6.15 20.33
C ALA A 21 -4.52 -5.09 20.44
N VAL A 22 -4.54 -4.28 21.50
CA VAL A 22 -3.50 -3.28 21.79
C VAL A 22 -2.14 -3.94 22.02
N ASP A 23 -2.10 -5.01 22.81
CA ASP A 23 -0.87 -5.76 23.08
C ASP A 23 -0.31 -6.41 21.80
N ALA A 24 -1.18 -6.93 20.93
CA ALA A 24 -0.80 -7.51 19.64
C ALA A 24 -0.19 -6.46 18.70
N VAL A 25 -0.82 -5.28 18.58
CA VAL A 25 -0.29 -4.17 17.78
C VAL A 25 1.05 -3.70 18.32
N ARG A 26 1.18 -3.52 19.64
CA ARG A 26 2.45 -3.11 20.27
C ARG A 26 3.57 -4.07 19.91
N LYS A 27 3.32 -5.36 20.10
CA LYS A 27 4.29 -6.42 19.82
C LYS A 27 4.68 -6.42 18.34
N ALA A 28 3.71 -6.35 17.44
CA ALA A 28 3.96 -6.34 16.00
C ALA A 28 4.81 -5.14 15.55
N CYS A 29 4.48 -3.94 16.02
CA CYS A 29 5.23 -2.72 15.69
C CYS A 29 6.67 -2.77 16.22
N VAL A 30 6.91 -3.32 17.41
CA VAL A 30 8.24 -3.37 18.02
C VAL A 30 9.11 -4.49 17.44
N GLU A 31 8.54 -5.68 17.22
CA GLU A 31 9.32 -6.87 16.84
C GLU A 31 9.48 -7.01 15.32
N SER A 32 8.49 -6.58 14.54
CA SER A 32 8.44 -6.85 13.09
C SER A 32 8.32 -5.58 12.25
N GLY A 33 7.66 -4.53 12.75
CA GLY A 33 7.32 -3.35 11.95
C GLY A 33 6.31 -3.63 10.83
N PHE A 34 5.74 -4.84 10.81
CA PHE A 34 4.81 -5.35 9.81
C PHE A 34 3.88 -6.38 10.46
N PHE A 35 2.61 -6.44 10.04
CA PHE A 35 1.63 -7.40 10.55
C PHE A 35 0.43 -7.51 9.62
N TYR A 36 -0.31 -8.62 9.71
CA TYR A 36 -1.60 -8.77 9.03
C TYR A 36 -2.73 -8.18 9.86
N VAL A 37 -3.78 -7.75 9.17
CA VAL A 37 -4.97 -7.19 9.79
C VAL A 37 -6.18 -7.94 9.26
N THR A 38 -7.04 -8.41 10.15
CA THR A 38 -8.29 -9.11 9.78
C THR A 38 -9.49 -8.34 10.34
N ASN A 39 -10.67 -8.62 9.78
CA ASN A 39 -11.92 -7.95 10.14
C ASN A 39 -11.82 -6.41 10.05
N HIS A 40 -11.05 -5.93 9.08
CA HIS A 40 -10.78 -4.50 8.89
C HIS A 40 -12.02 -3.71 8.43
N GLY A 41 -13.03 -4.40 7.90
CA GLY A 41 -14.32 -3.82 7.51
C GLY A 41 -14.37 -3.30 6.06
N ILE A 42 -13.35 -3.61 5.25
CA ILE A 42 -13.41 -3.42 3.79
C ILE A 42 -14.11 -4.67 3.25
N GLN A 43 -15.14 -4.49 2.43
CA GLN A 43 -15.91 -5.62 1.90
C GLN A 43 -15.10 -6.35 0.81
N ASP A 44 -15.16 -7.67 0.80
CA ASP A 44 -14.44 -8.50 -0.19
C ASP A 44 -14.76 -8.08 -1.63
N GLY A 45 -16.05 -7.87 -1.93
CA GLY A 45 -16.48 -7.42 -3.26
C GLY A 45 -15.93 -6.04 -3.67
N LEU A 46 -15.54 -5.19 -2.70
CA LEU A 46 -14.89 -3.91 -2.99
C LEU A 46 -13.39 -4.08 -3.31
N LEU A 47 -12.70 -4.98 -2.61
CA LEU A 47 -11.30 -5.34 -2.94
C LEU A 47 -11.22 -6.02 -4.30
N GLU A 48 -12.12 -6.96 -4.59
CA GLU A 48 -12.22 -7.60 -5.91
C GLU A 48 -12.46 -6.58 -7.02
N ALA A 49 -13.40 -5.65 -6.82
CA ALA A 49 -13.66 -4.57 -7.77
C ALA A 49 -12.45 -3.65 -7.95
N LEU A 50 -11.73 -3.32 -6.87
CA LEU A 50 -10.51 -2.52 -6.91
C LEU A 50 -9.44 -3.17 -7.79
N PHE A 51 -9.12 -4.44 -7.54
CA PHE A 51 -8.13 -5.19 -8.32
C PHE A 51 -8.57 -5.36 -9.77
N ALA A 52 -9.86 -5.62 -10.04
CA ALA A 52 -10.39 -5.74 -11.39
C ALA A 52 -10.25 -4.43 -12.19
N GLU A 53 -10.62 -3.30 -11.60
CA GLU A 53 -10.49 -1.97 -12.23
C GLU A 53 -9.02 -1.56 -12.40
N SER A 54 -8.16 -1.89 -11.43
CA SER A 54 -6.71 -1.69 -11.53
C SER A 54 -6.11 -2.50 -12.69
N LYS A 55 -6.42 -3.80 -12.77
CA LYS A 55 -5.96 -4.70 -13.83
C LYS A 55 -6.40 -4.21 -15.21
N LYS A 56 -7.68 -3.87 -15.36
CA LYS A 56 -8.23 -3.36 -16.61
C LYS A 56 -7.51 -2.09 -17.11
N PHE A 57 -7.06 -1.23 -16.19
CA PHE A 57 -6.25 -0.07 -16.54
C PHE A 57 -4.83 -0.46 -16.97
N PHE A 58 -4.16 -1.35 -16.25
CA PHE A 58 -2.78 -1.73 -16.59
C PHE A 58 -2.66 -2.59 -17.86
N GLU A 59 -3.73 -3.27 -18.27
CA GLU A 59 -3.85 -3.98 -19.56
C GLU A 59 -3.91 -3.05 -20.79
N LEU A 60 -4.04 -1.73 -20.59
CA LEU A 60 -4.01 -0.77 -21.69
C LEU A 60 -2.62 -0.71 -22.36
N PRO A 61 -2.56 -0.38 -23.67
CA PRO A 61 -1.30 -0.01 -24.32
C PRO A 61 -0.59 1.13 -23.57
N LEU A 62 0.73 1.11 -23.58
CA LEU A 62 1.55 2.09 -22.85
C LEU A 62 1.20 3.52 -23.24
N GLU A 63 0.97 3.77 -24.52
CA GLU A 63 0.62 5.09 -25.06
C GLU A 63 -0.66 5.64 -24.44
N GLU A 64 -1.64 4.77 -24.19
CA GLU A 64 -2.90 5.15 -23.54
C GLU A 64 -2.72 5.43 -22.05
N LYS A 65 -1.92 4.61 -21.35
CA LYS A 65 -1.59 4.83 -19.93
C LYS A 65 -0.84 6.15 -19.73
N MET A 66 0.07 6.48 -20.65
CA MET A 66 0.86 7.72 -20.63
C MET A 66 0.02 8.99 -20.84
N LEU A 67 -1.20 8.90 -21.37
CA LEU A 67 -2.11 10.07 -21.40
C LEU A 67 -2.47 10.57 -20.00
N LEU A 68 -2.38 9.70 -18.99
CA LEU A 68 -2.61 10.02 -17.58
C LEU A 68 -1.30 10.09 -16.80
N GLN A 69 -0.19 10.46 -17.44
CA GLN A 69 1.12 10.55 -16.82
C GLN A 69 1.10 11.34 -15.51
N ARG A 70 1.94 10.91 -14.55
CA ARG A 70 2.10 11.52 -13.24
C ARG A 70 2.38 13.02 -13.37
N ASN A 71 1.46 13.84 -12.85
CA ASN A 71 1.54 15.30 -12.89
C ASN A 71 2.45 15.86 -11.77
N SER A 72 2.58 17.20 -11.72
CA SER A 72 3.38 17.90 -10.71
C SER A 72 2.87 17.73 -9.28
N ALA A 73 1.60 17.34 -9.10
CA ALA A 73 1.00 16.99 -7.81
C ALA A 73 1.22 15.51 -7.44
N HIS A 74 2.07 14.79 -8.19
CA HIS A 74 2.34 13.37 -8.00
C HIS A 74 1.09 12.48 -8.15
N ARG A 75 0.16 12.84 -9.03
CA ARG A 75 -1.04 12.05 -9.36
C ARG A 75 -0.98 11.54 -10.79
N GLY A 76 -1.39 10.29 -11.01
CA GLY A 76 -1.40 9.64 -12.32
C GLY A 76 -0.40 8.49 -12.46
N TYR A 77 -0.17 8.09 -13.70
CA TYR A 77 0.58 6.90 -14.11
C TYR A 77 2.10 7.11 -14.15
N THR A 78 2.84 6.09 -13.72
CA THR A 78 4.30 5.96 -13.92
C THR A 78 4.61 4.64 -14.61
N ALA A 79 5.37 4.71 -15.71
CA ALA A 79 5.80 3.55 -16.48
C ALA A 79 6.87 2.72 -15.75
N PRO A 80 7.12 1.47 -16.19
CA PRO A 80 8.26 0.68 -15.73
C PRO A 80 9.58 1.47 -15.82
N TYR A 81 10.46 1.24 -14.85
CA TYR A 81 11.75 1.91 -14.66
C TYR A 81 11.68 3.42 -14.38
N ALA A 82 10.49 4.02 -14.27
CA ALA A 82 10.35 5.44 -13.96
C ALA A 82 10.66 5.77 -12.49
N GLU A 83 10.56 4.78 -11.60
CA GLU A 83 10.84 4.92 -10.18
C GLU A 83 12.05 4.07 -9.80
N LYS A 84 12.90 4.60 -8.91
CA LYS A 84 14.06 3.89 -8.37
C LYS A 84 14.08 4.12 -6.86
N LEU A 85 13.58 3.15 -6.11
CA LEU A 85 13.39 3.30 -4.66
C LEU A 85 14.69 3.10 -3.89
N ASP A 86 15.59 2.27 -4.40
CA ASP A 86 16.96 2.11 -3.93
C ASP A 86 17.92 2.89 -4.85
N ALA A 87 18.36 4.06 -4.39
CA ALA A 87 19.30 4.89 -5.12
C ALA A 87 20.67 4.22 -5.34
N SER A 88 21.02 3.22 -4.53
CA SER A 88 22.29 2.50 -4.62
C SER A 88 22.29 1.36 -5.65
N SER A 89 21.10 0.95 -6.12
CA SER A 89 20.96 -0.08 -7.16
C SER A 89 21.68 0.33 -8.45
N GLU A 90 22.32 -0.62 -9.14
CA GLU A 90 22.96 -0.37 -10.45
C GLU A 90 21.95 -0.37 -11.61
N PHE A 91 20.68 -0.69 -11.35
CA PHE A 91 19.63 -0.82 -12.37
C PHE A 91 18.99 0.54 -12.72
N GLN A 92 18.36 0.55 -13.90
CA GLN A 92 17.69 1.74 -14.45
C GLN A 92 16.51 2.20 -13.58
N GLY A 93 15.77 1.26 -12.97
CA GLY A 93 14.65 1.51 -12.07
C GLY A 93 13.90 0.22 -11.74
N ASP A 94 12.82 0.34 -10.98
CA ASP A 94 11.92 -0.75 -10.61
C ASP A 94 11.09 -1.22 -11.82
N LEU A 95 10.83 -2.52 -11.92
CA LEU A 95 10.06 -3.10 -13.03
C LEU A 95 8.56 -2.77 -12.98
N LYS A 96 8.05 -2.39 -11.81
CA LYS A 96 6.63 -2.09 -11.64
C LYS A 96 6.20 -0.87 -12.46
N GLU A 97 4.94 -0.88 -12.83
CA GLU A 97 4.21 0.33 -13.17
C GLU A 97 3.25 0.68 -12.03
N SER A 98 2.99 1.99 -11.87
CA SER A 98 2.19 2.49 -10.75
C SER A 98 1.14 3.49 -11.22
N PHE A 99 0.05 3.60 -10.47
CA PHE A 99 -0.93 4.67 -10.61
C PHE A 99 -1.20 5.32 -9.25
N TYR A 100 -0.97 6.63 -9.18
CA TYR A 100 -1.09 7.42 -7.95
C TYR A 100 -2.40 8.20 -7.92
N ILE A 101 -3.18 8.02 -6.85
CA ILE A 101 -4.43 8.74 -6.60
C ILE A 101 -4.31 9.37 -5.22
N GLY A 102 -4.44 10.68 -5.12
CA GLY A 102 -4.45 11.38 -3.84
C GLY A 102 -5.81 11.34 -3.19
N ALA A 103 -5.93 12.05 -2.06
CA ALA A 103 -7.18 12.22 -1.33
C ALA A 103 -8.37 12.47 -2.25
N VAL A 104 -9.43 11.66 -2.08
CA VAL A 104 -10.61 11.71 -2.94
C VAL A 104 -11.79 12.31 -2.17
N GLY A 105 -11.95 13.63 -2.29
CA GLY A 105 -13.10 14.36 -1.75
C GLY A 105 -14.31 14.39 -2.69
N ASP A 106 -15.35 15.13 -2.29
CA ASP A 106 -16.51 15.40 -3.14
C ASP A 106 -16.22 16.40 -4.26
N VAL A 107 -15.19 17.22 -4.09
CA VAL A 107 -14.66 18.11 -5.13
C VAL A 107 -13.20 17.76 -5.32
N ASP A 108 -12.79 17.48 -6.57
CA ASP A 108 -11.37 17.33 -6.89
C ASP A 108 -10.66 18.63 -6.47
N MET A 109 -9.58 18.51 -5.69
CA MET A 109 -8.85 19.68 -5.20
C MET A 109 -8.33 20.48 -6.40
N PRO A 110 -8.74 21.75 -6.59
CA PRO A 110 -8.48 22.48 -7.83
C PRO A 110 -7.01 22.56 -8.23
N ASN A 111 -6.11 22.50 -7.24
CA ASN A 111 -4.68 22.65 -7.44
C ASN A 111 -3.94 21.32 -7.61
N ASP A 112 -4.54 20.19 -7.22
CA ASP A 112 -3.92 18.86 -7.22
C ASP A 112 -4.87 17.79 -7.81
N PRO A 113 -5.35 17.96 -9.05
CA PRO A 113 -6.37 17.08 -9.60
C PRO A 113 -5.82 15.67 -9.82
N ASN A 114 -6.62 14.69 -9.40
CA ASN A 114 -6.41 13.29 -9.76
C ASN A 114 -6.60 13.08 -11.27
N GLN A 115 -5.76 12.25 -11.88
CA GLN A 115 -5.78 11.96 -13.31
C GLN A 115 -6.77 10.83 -13.65
N TRP A 116 -8.08 11.07 -13.58
CA TRP A 116 -9.06 10.00 -13.77
C TRP A 116 -9.09 9.44 -15.20
N PRO A 117 -9.15 8.10 -15.41
CA PRO A 117 -9.38 7.55 -16.75
C PRO A 117 -10.78 7.93 -17.28
N PRO A 118 -10.98 7.94 -18.61
CA PRO A 118 -12.22 8.40 -19.22
C PRO A 118 -13.40 7.53 -18.79
N LYS A 119 -14.47 8.18 -18.30
CA LYS A 119 -15.65 7.53 -17.72
C LYS A 119 -16.36 6.61 -18.71
N GLU A 120 -16.28 6.91 -20.00
CA GLU A 120 -16.90 6.12 -21.06
C GLU A 120 -16.29 4.71 -21.16
N ARG A 121 -15.00 4.58 -20.86
CA ARG A 121 -14.27 3.29 -20.87
C ARG A 121 -14.18 2.67 -19.47
N PHE A 122 -14.14 3.51 -18.44
CA PHE A 122 -13.95 3.15 -17.04
C PHE A 122 -15.09 3.72 -16.17
N PRO A 123 -16.34 3.28 -16.38
CA PRO A 123 -17.51 3.90 -15.74
C PRO A 123 -17.50 3.78 -14.22
N SER A 124 -16.90 2.73 -13.67
CA SER A 124 -16.88 2.44 -12.23
C SER A 124 -15.57 2.80 -11.55
N TRP A 125 -14.48 3.04 -12.29
CA TRP A 125 -13.13 3.16 -11.73
C TRP A 125 -13.01 4.26 -10.68
N LYS A 126 -13.46 5.48 -10.99
CA LYS A 126 -13.43 6.60 -10.02
C LYS A 126 -14.23 6.29 -8.76
N ASP A 127 -15.43 5.74 -8.91
CA ASP A 127 -16.32 5.46 -7.77
C ASP A 127 -15.78 4.32 -6.91
N THR A 128 -15.21 3.27 -7.51
CA THR A 128 -14.51 2.18 -6.81
C THR A 128 -13.34 2.72 -5.99
N MET A 129 -12.50 3.58 -6.56
CA MET A 129 -11.36 4.18 -5.83
C MET A 129 -11.82 5.06 -4.67
N LYS A 130 -12.92 5.81 -4.84
CA LYS A 130 -13.55 6.60 -3.76
C LYS A 130 -14.04 5.73 -2.61
N LEU A 131 -14.77 4.67 -2.93
CA LEU A 131 -15.30 3.73 -1.94
C LEU A 131 -14.16 3.03 -1.19
N TYR A 132 -13.14 2.56 -1.92
CA TYR A 132 -11.97 1.94 -1.32
C TYR A 132 -11.20 2.92 -0.42
N HIS A 133 -10.97 4.15 -0.89
CA HIS A 133 -10.32 5.20 -0.10
C HIS A 133 -11.00 5.40 1.25
N ALA A 134 -12.33 5.58 1.25
CA ALA A 134 -13.09 5.77 2.48
C ALA A 134 -13.01 4.56 3.43
N ALA A 135 -13.11 3.34 2.89
CA ALA A 135 -13.03 2.12 3.68
C ALA A 135 -11.62 1.89 4.27
N ALA A 136 -10.57 2.10 3.46
CA ALA A 136 -9.17 1.99 3.90
C ALA A 136 -8.83 3.07 4.94
N LEU A 137 -9.31 4.30 4.77
CA LEU A 137 -9.14 5.36 5.77
C LEU A 137 -9.80 5.01 7.11
N ALA A 138 -11.01 4.45 7.08
CA ALA A 138 -11.69 4.01 8.30
C ALA A 138 -10.91 2.89 9.01
N ALA A 139 -10.37 1.91 8.26
CA ALA A 139 -9.52 0.87 8.82
C ALA A 139 -8.21 1.46 9.39
N GLY A 140 -7.55 2.35 8.66
CA GLY A 140 -6.33 3.03 9.10
C GLY A 140 -6.53 3.83 10.39
N LYS A 141 -7.64 4.55 10.53
CA LYS A 141 -7.99 5.27 11.77
C LYS A 141 -8.13 4.32 12.96
N ARG A 142 -8.76 3.16 12.80
CA ARG A 142 -8.88 2.14 13.86
C ARG A 142 -7.51 1.59 14.27
N ILE A 143 -6.63 1.34 13.31
CA ILE A 143 -5.25 0.87 13.59
C ILE A 143 -4.46 1.95 14.34
N LEU A 144 -4.55 3.22 13.91
CA LEU A 144 -3.91 4.34 14.60
C LEU A 144 -4.42 4.50 16.03
N SER A 145 -5.70 4.26 16.30
CA SER A 145 -6.23 4.24 17.66
C SER A 145 -5.63 3.12 18.51
N LEU A 146 -5.47 1.91 17.96
CA LEU A 146 -4.78 0.82 18.66
C LEU A 146 -3.30 1.14 18.92
N ILE A 147 -2.61 1.78 17.95
CA ILE A 147 -1.23 2.24 18.13
C ILE A 147 -1.16 3.29 19.24
N ALA A 148 -2.08 4.27 19.27
CA ALA A 148 -2.10 5.29 20.32
C ALA A 148 -2.28 4.68 21.71
N LEU A 149 -3.25 3.77 21.86
CA LEU A 149 -3.47 3.02 23.10
C LEU A 149 -2.23 2.20 23.49
N SER A 150 -1.54 1.61 22.50
CA SER A 150 -0.31 0.85 22.74
C SER A 150 0.85 1.69 23.24
N LEU A 151 0.78 3.01 23.07
CA LEU A 151 1.76 3.99 23.56
C LEU A 151 1.31 4.65 24.87
N ASP A 152 0.28 4.11 25.53
CA ASP A 152 -0.34 4.67 26.73
C ASP A 152 -0.92 6.10 26.50
N LEU A 153 -1.40 6.35 25.28
CA LEU A 153 -2.10 7.59 24.87
C LEU A 153 -3.61 7.36 24.74
N GLU A 154 -4.37 8.45 24.58
CA GLU A 154 -5.80 8.39 24.24
C GLU A 154 -6.01 7.79 22.84
N ALA A 155 -7.09 7.02 22.65
CA ALA A 155 -7.37 6.35 21.37
C ALA A 155 -7.51 7.34 20.19
N GLU A 156 -7.98 8.56 20.46
CA GLU A 156 -8.17 9.62 19.49
C GLU A 156 -6.96 10.54 19.37
N PHE A 157 -5.82 10.25 20.03
CA PHE A 157 -4.65 11.14 20.08
C PHE A 157 -4.23 11.64 18.68
N PHE A 158 -4.03 10.74 17.72
CA PHE A 158 -3.62 11.11 16.36
C PHE A 158 -4.68 11.93 15.61
N GLN A 159 -5.96 11.70 15.91
CA GLN A 159 -7.04 12.50 15.36
C GLN A 159 -7.06 13.90 15.97
N ASN A 160 -6.91 14.01 17.29
CA ASN A 160 -6.96 15.27 18.02
C ASN A 160 -5.82 16.23 17.64
N ILE A 161 -4.66 15.70 17.22
CA ILE A 161 -3.55 16.51 16.72
C ILE A 161 -3.62 16.78 15.20
N GLY A 162 -4.68 16.32 14.53
CA GLY A 162 -4.90 16.52 13.09
C GLY A 162 -4.04 15.64 12.17
N ALA A 163 -3.43 14.57 12.69
CA ALA A 163 -2.55 13.71 11.88
C ALA A 163 -3.30 12.95 10.77
N VAL A 164 -4.61 12.76 10.93
CA VAL A 164 -5.51 12.13 9.94
C VAL A 164 -6.38 13.14 9.18
N ASP A 165 -6.16 14.45 9.39
CA ASP A 165 -6.89 15.52 8.70
C ASP A 165 -6.10 16.02 7.47
N CYS A 166 -4.84 15.60 7.33
CA CYS A 166 -4.00 15.95 6.18
C CYS A 166 -4.44 15.18 4.93
N SER A 167 -4.65 15.91 3.83
CA SER A 167 -4.92 15.39 2.48
C SER A 167 -3.73 14.68 1.81
N SER A 168 -2.78 14.18 2.61
CA SER A 168 -1.57 13.49 2.15
C SER A 168 -1.80 12.00 1.89
N GLU A 169 -3.02 11.51 2.09
CA GLU A 169 -3.43 10.15 1.76
C GLU A 169 -3.26 9.89 0.26
N VAL A 170 -2.68 8.73 -0.07
CA VAL A 170 -2.43 8.31 -1.44
C VAL A 170 -2.75 6.83 -1.58
N ILE A 171 -3.61 6.51 -2.55
CA ILE A 171 -3.74 5.16 -3.09
C ILE A 171 -2.68 4.98 -4.17
N ARG A 172 -1.90 3.90 -4.06
CA ARG A 172 -0.94 3.48 -5.07
C ARG A 172 -1.39 2.14 -5.64
N LEU A 173 -1.89 2.15 -6.87
CA LEU A 173 -2.13 0.91 -7.62
C LEU A 173 -0.80 0.47 -8.23
N LEU A 174 -0.50 -0.83 -8.17
CA LEU A 174 0.76 -1.41 -8.60
C LEU A 174 0.49 -2.59 -9.52
N HIS A 175 1.25 -2.66 -10.61
CA HIS A 175 1.29 -3.83 -11.49
C HIS A 175 2.74 -4.23 -11.74
N TYR A 176 3.01 -5.53 -11.59
CA TYR A 176 4.33 -6.11 -11.76
C TYR A 176 4.28 -7.05 -12.98
N PRO A 177 5.12 -6.86 -14.00
CA PRO A 177 5.00 -7.57 -15.28
C PRO A 177 5.39 -9.07 -15.24
N GLY A 178 5.68 -9.64 -14.07
CA GLY A 178 5.91 -11.08 -13.86
C GLY A 178 7.21 -11.66 -14.41
N GLU A 179 7.83 -11.01 -15.40
CA GLU A 179 9.08 -11.46 -16.01
C GLU A 179 10.30 -10.92 -15.25
N VAL A 180 10.69 -11.60 -14.17
CA VAL A 180 12.00 -11.39 -13.54
C VAL A 180 12.86 -12.61 -13.85
N ASN A 181 13.87 -12.46 -14.69
CA ASN A 181 14.84 -13.54 -14.92
C ASN A 181 15.67 -13.74 -13.64
N GLU A 182 15.83 -14.99 -13.19
CA GLU A 182 16.64 -15.33 -12.01
C GLU A 182 18.11 -14.87 -12.13
N SER A 183 18.58 -14.61 -13.36
CA SER A 183 19.93 -14.09 -13.64
C SER A 183 20.08 -12.57 -13.42
N ASP A 184 18.97 -11.84 -13.28
CA ASP A 184 19.00 -10.40 -13.13
C ASP A 184 19.21 -10.02 -11.66
N ASN A 185 20.44 -10.18 -11.19
CA ASN A 185 20.86 -9.75 -9.86
C ASN A 185 20.63 -8.25 -9.66
N GLY A 186 19.42 -7.85 -9.25
CA GLY A 186 19.01 -6.48 -8.93
C GLY A 186 17.88 -5.89 -9.79
N ASN A 187 17.29 -6.65 -10.71
CA ASN A 187 16.09 -6.25 -11.45
C ASN A 187 14.83 -6.58 -10.62
N TYR A 188 14.56 -5.77 -9.59
CA TYR A 188 13.46 -6.00 -8.67
C TYR A 188 12.12 -5.46 -9.21
N GLY A 189 11.02 -6.13 -8.84
CA GLY A 189 9.68 -5.59 -9.01
C GLY A 189 9.54 -4.22 -8.35
N ALA A 190 9.95 -4.14 -7.08
CA ALA A 190 10.19 -2.91 -6.34
C ALA A 190 11.46 -3.10 -5.49
N SER A 191 12.43 -2.22 -5.59
CA SER A 191 13.67 -2.33 -4.82
C SER A 191 13.47 -2.03 -3.32
N ALA A 192 14.45 -2.38 -2.49
CA ALA A 192 14.44 -2.16 -1.05
C ALA A 192 14.19 -0.68 -0.67
N HIS A 193 13.21 -0.44 0.20
CA HIS A 193 12.90 0.90 0.71
C HIS A 193 12.09 0.84 2.01
N SER A 194 11.89 2.00 2.62
CA SER A 194 10.88 2.24 3.66
C SER A 194 9.86 3.24 3.13
N ASP A 195 8.59 2.97 3.37
CA ASP A 195 7.53 3.90 3.01
C ASP A 195 7.62 5.21 3.80
N TYR A 196 7.05 6.26 3.23
CA TYR A 196 6.83 7.54 3.90
C TYR A 196 5.46 7.54 4.59
N GLY A 197 5.33 8.31 5.67
CA GLY A 197 4.05 8.50 6.36
C GLY A 197 3.97 7.78 7.71
N MET A 198 2.75 7.61 8.22
CA MET A 198 2.50 6.98 9.52
C MET A 198 2.36 5.45 9.41
N ILE A 199 1.49 4.99 8.52
CA ILE A 199 1.23 3.57 8.24
C ILE A 199 0.93 3.37 6.75
N THR A 200 1.24 2.19 6.24
CA THR A 200 0.83 1.73 4.90
C THR A 200 -0.14 0.56 5.05
N LEU A 201 -1.29 0.63 4.38
CA LEU A 201 -2.17 -0.53 4.20
C LEU A 201 -1.86 -1.16 2.84
N LEU A 202 -1.37 -2.39 2.85
CA LEU A 202 -0.97 -3.12 1.65
C LEU A 202 -1.88 -4.32 1.43
N ALA A 203 -2.56 -4.34 0.29
CA ALA A 203 -3.33 -5.48 -0.19
C ALA A 203 -2.63 -6.11 -1.40
N THR A 204 -2.66 -7.44 -1.51
CA THR A 204 -2.07 -8.19 -2.63
C THR A 204 -3.11 -9.11 -3.26
N ASP A 205 -2.90 -9.52 -4.50
CA ASP A 205 -3.76 -10.44 -5.26
C ASP A 205 -3.42 -11.93 -5.02
N GLY A 206 -2.57 -12.21 -4.03
CA GLY A 206 -2.06 -13.56 -3.73
C GLY A 206 -0.79 -13.95 -4.47
N THR A 207 -0.35 -13.17 -5.46
CA THR A 207 0.93 -13.44 -6.15
C THR A 207 2.10 -13.21 -5.17
N PRO A 208 2.99 -14.20 -4.97
CA PRO A 208 4.13 -14.05 -4.07
C PRO A 208 5.17 -13.07 -4.64
N GLY A 209 5.90 -12.40 -3.75
CA GLY A 209 6.99 -11.49 -4.15
C GLY A 209 7.36 -10.44 -3.11
N LEU A 210 6.50 -10.19 -2.12
CA LEU A 210 6.80 -9.28 -1.03
C LEU A 210 7.79 -9.90 -0.04
N GLN A 211 8.85 -9.15 0.25
CA GLN A 211 9.80 -9.45 1.31
C GLN A 211 9.94 -8.26 2.24
N ILE A 212 10.20 -8.52 3.52
CA ILE A 212 10.51 -7.47 4.50
C ILE A 212 11.89 -7.70 5.12
N CYS A 213 12.48 -6.61 5.60
CA CYS A 213 13.72 -6.61 6.36
C CYS A 213 13.46 -5.94 7.71
N ARG A 214 13.45 -6.73 8.79
CA ARG A 214 13.18 -6.24 10.16
C ARG A 214 14.36 -5.43 10.72
N GLU A 215 15.58 -5.87 10.43
CA GLU A 215 16.80 -5.24 10.91
C GLU A 215 17.51 -4.48 9.77
N LYS A 216 17.03 -3.28 9.45
CA LYS A 216 17.57 -2.47 8.33
C LYS A 216 19.09 -2.24 8.42
N ASP A 217 19.63 -2.07 9.61
CA ASP A 217 21.04 -1.75 9.84
C ASP A 217 21.95 -3.00 9.94
N ARG A 218 21.38 -4.20 9.88
CA ARG A 218 22.13 -5.45 9.94
C ARG A 218 22.87 -5.72 8.64
N HIS A 219 24.08 -6.29 8.74
CA HIS A 219 24.92 -6.65 7.60
C HIS A 219 25.36 -8.13 7.67
N PRO A 220 25.02 -8.99 6.69
CA PRO A 220 24.10 -8.70 5.58
C PRO A 220 22.66 -8.51 6.08
N GLN A 221 21.89 -7.70 5.37
CA GLN A 221 20.44 -7.61 5.60
C GLN A 221 19.81 -8.98 5.34
N LEU A 222 18.83 -9.32 6.18
CA LEU A 222 18.02 -10.53 5.99
C LEU A 222 16.65 -10.12 5.47
N TRP A 223 16.30 -10.66 4.30
CA TRP A 223 15.00 -10.50 3.66
C TRP A 223 14.19 -11.77 3.88
N GLU A 224 12.97 -11.60 4.37
CA GLU A 224 12.06 -12.68 4.73
C GLU A 224 10.76 -12.56 3.93
N ASP A 225 10.29 -13.67 3.36
CA ASP A 225 9.09 -13.71 2.55
C ASP A 225 7.84 -13.45 3.39
N VAL A 226 6.97 -12.58 2.88
CA VAL A 226 5.63 -12.34 3.43
C VAL A 226 4.63 -13.18 2.63
N ARG A 227 4.01 -14.15 3.30
CA ARG A 227 3.02 -15.02 2.67
C ARG A 227 1.69 -14.30 2.48
N HIS A 228 0.93 -14.70 1.47
CA HIS A 228 -0.45 -14.27 1.38
C HIS A 228 -1.29 -14.94 2.49
N VAL A 229 -2.24 -14.20 3.04
CA VAL A 229 -3.25 -14.66 4.00
C VAL A 229 -4.60 -14.20 3.48
N ASP A 230 -5.56 -15.11 3.38
CA ASP A 230 -6.93 -14.80 2.96
C ASP A 230 -7.67 -14.02 4.06
N GLY A 231 -8.51 -13.06 3.66
CA GLY A 231 -9.39 -12.27 4.54
C GLY A 231 -8.86 -10.88 4.86
#